data_AF-A0A351KRX1-F1
#
_entry.id   AF-A0A351KRX1-F1
#
_cell.length_a   1.000
_cell.length_b   1.000
_cell.length_c   1.000
_cell.angle_alpha   90.00
_cell.angle_beta   90.00
_cell.angle_gamma   90.00
#
_symmetry.space_group_name_H-M   'P 1'
#
loop_
_entity.id
_entity.type
_entity.pdbx_description
1 polymer ?
#
loop_
_entity_poly.entity_id
_entity_poly.type
_entity_poly.pdbx_seq_one_letter_code
_entity_poly.pdbx_strand_id
1 'polypeptide(L)'
;KHGVRKVNIDTDLRMASTGAIRKFFAENKKEFDPRKFLIAATKGMKQICKDRYEAFGTAGNAGKIKPVTLAEMTDRYAAGKLDP
;
A
#
# COMPACT_ATOMS: atom_id res chain seq x y z
N LYS A 1 8.34 17.35 0.81
CA LYS A 1 8.97 18.66 1.08
C LYS A 1 9.90 19.13 -0.05
N HIS A 2 10.62 18.24 -0.75
CA HIS A 2 11.51 18.60 -1.87
C HIS A 2 11.30 17.71 -3.11
N GLY A 3 10.06 17.57 -3.60
CA GLY A 3 9.78 16.93 -4.90
C GLY A 3 9.53 15.41 -4.93
N VAL A 4 9.84 14.63 -3.87
CA VAL A 4 9.53 13.18 -3.84
C VAL A 4 8.02 12.93 -3.95
N ARG A 5 7.58 12.11 -4.93
CA ARG A 5 6.16 11.76 -5.19
C ARG A 5 5.84 10.26 -5.12
N LYS A 6 6.85 9.40 -4.98
CA LYS A 6 6.71 7.93 -4.84
C LYS A 6 7.69 7.45 -3.76
N VAL A 7 7.19 6.65 -2.81
CA VAL A 7 7.99 6.05 -1.74
C VAL A 7 7.80 4.54 -1.77
N ASN A 8 8.88 3.78 -1.93
CA ASN A 8 8.84 2.32 -1.99
C ASN A 8 8.94 1.75 -0.57
N ILE A 9 7.99 0.87 -0.20
CA ILE A 9 7.93 0.24 1.13
C ILE A 9 7.64 -1.24 0.92
N ASP A 10 8.54 -2.11 1.39
CA ASP A 10 8.42 -3.57 1.28
C ASP A 10 8.79 -4.24 2.61
N THR A 11 10.00 -3.99 3.10
CA THR A 11 10.52 -4.61 4.35
C THR A 11 9.57 -4.44 5.53
N ASP A 12 8.96 -3.27 5.72
CA ASP A 12 7.99 -3.03 6.79
C ASP A 12 6.78 -3.97 6.71
N LEU A 13 6.29 -4.26 5.49
CA LEU A 13 5.15 -5.17 5.28
C LEU A 13 5.53 -6.60 5.61
N ARG A 14 6.73 -7.03 5.22
CA ARG A 14 7.26 -8.37 5.55
C ARG A 14 7.37 -8.53 7.07
N MET A 15 7.95 -7.55 7.75
CA MET A 15 8.10 -7.56 9.21
C MET A 15 6.73 -7.57 9.93
N ALA A 16 5.78 -6.73 9.48
CA ALA A 16 4.44 -6.69 10.07
C ALA A 16 3.68 -8.01 9.88
N SER A 17 3.75 -8.60 8.68
CA SER A 17 3.16 -9.91 8.36
C SER A 17 3.74 -11.00 9.25
N THR A 18 5.07 -11.16 9.26
CA THR A 18 5.74 -12.18 10.06
C THR A 18 5.50 -11.99 11.55
N GLY A 19 5.55 -10.77 12.07
CA GLY A 19 5.25 -10.47 13.47
C GLY A 19 3.83 -10.84 13.87
N ALA A 20 2.84 -10.52 13.03
CA ALA A 20 1.44 -10.86 13.28
C ALA A 20 1.20 -12.37 13.26
N ILE A 21 1.81 -13.11 12.32
CA ILE A 21 1.72 -14.58 12.26
C ILE A 21 2.36 -15.22 13.48
N ARG A 22 3.55 -14.77 13.89
CA ARG A 22 4.23 -15.29 15.10
C ARG A 22 3.38 -15.09 16.34
N LYS A 23 2.79 -13.91 16.51
CA LYS A 23 1.87 -13.62 17.61
C LYS A 23 0.65 -14.53 17.57
N PHE A 24 0.02 -14.68 16.40
CA PHE A 24 -1.16 -15.53 16.23
C PHE A 24 -0.89 -16.97 16.69
N PHE A 25 0.22 -17.58 16.26
CA PHE A 25 0.55 -18.95 16.67
C PHE A 25 0.94 -19.09 18.14
N ALA A 26 1.57 -18.07 18.73
CA ALA A 26 1.87 -18.06 20.16
C ALA A 26 0.59 -18.09 21.01
N GLU A 27 -0.45 -17.35 20.57
CA GLU A 27 -1.74 -17.23 21.25
C GLU A 27 -2.71 -18.38 20.91
N ASN A 28 -2.59 -19.00 19.73
CA ASN A 28 -3.53 -19.99 19.21
C ASN A 28 -2.83 -21.30 18.81
N LYS A 29 -2.18 -21.98 19.77
CA LYS A 29 -1.31 -23.15 19.50
C LYS A 29 -1.94 -24.34 18.76
N LYS A 30 -3.27 -24.48 18.78
CA LYS A 30 -4.01 -25.55 18.10
C LYS A 30 -4.52 -25.15 16.71
N GLU A 31 -4.45 -23.87 16.37
CA GLU A 31 -4.96 -23.37 15.11
C GLU A 31 -3.94 -23.57 13.98
N PHE A 32 -4.39 -24.23 12.92
CA PHE A 32 -3.56 -24.54 11.74
C PHE A 32 -4.16 -24.01 10.44
N ASP A 33 -5.41 -23.51 10.46
CA ASP A 33 -6.08 -22.96 9.28
C ASP A 33 -5.34 -21.72 8.78
N PRO A 34 -4.77 -21.75 7.56
CA PRO A 34 -4.03 -20.63 7.00
C PRO A 34 -4.80 -19.33 6.96
N ARG A 35 -6.11 -19.40 6.75
CA ARG A 35 -6.95 -18.22 6.63
C ARG A 35 -6.92 -17.40 7.93
N LYS A 36 -6.86 -18.06 9.10
CA LYS A 36 -6.89 -17.37 10.39
C LYS A 36 -5.63 -16.55 10.64
N PHE A 37 -4.44 -17.12 10.42
CA PHE A 37 -3.19 -16.36 10.60
C PHE A 37 -2.90 -15.39 9.46
N LEU A 38 -3.36 -15.67 8.24
CA LEU A 38 -3.25 -14.74 7.11
C LEU A 38 -4.17 -13.52 7.26
N ILE A 39 -5.32 -13.66 7.92
CA ILE A 39 -6.14 -12.51 8.33
C ILE A 39 -5.37 -11.62 9.33
N ALA A 40 -4.68 -12.21 10.30
CA ALA A 40 -3.84 -11.44 11.24
C ALA A 40 -2.70 -10.72 10.52
N ALA A 41 -2.01 -11.40 9.59
CA ALA A 41 -0.99 -10.80 8.73
C ALA A 41 -1.52 -9.62 7.91
N THR A 42 -2.68 -9.80 7.27
CA THR A 42 -3.35 -8.78 6.45
C THR A 42 -3.72 -7.57 7.28
N LYS A 43 -4.23 -7.76 8.50
CA LYS A 43 -4.52 -6.67 9.45
C LYS A 43 -3.26 -5.89 9.82
N GLY A 44 -2.16 -6.59 10.12
CA GLY A 44 -0.87 -5.97 10.42
C GLY A 44 -0.33 -5.11 9.27
N MET A 45 -0.29 -5.67 8.06
CA MET A 45 0.14 -4.93 6.86
C MET A 45 -0.78 -3.75 6.53
N LYS A 46 -2.11 -3.93 6.67
CA LYS A 46 -3.08 -2.86 6.43
C LYS A 46 -2.85 -1.66 7.34
N GLN A 47 -2.48 -1.89 8.59
CA GLN A 47 -2.15 -0.80 9.52
C GLN A 47 -0.93 -0.02 9.04
N ILE A 48 0.16 -0.70 8.64
CA ILE A 48 1.35 -0.05 8.07
C ILE A 48 0.97 0.81 6.85
N CYS A 49 0.20 0.27 5.91
CA CYS A 49 -0.23 1.02 4.73
C CYS A 49 -1.03 2.27 5.12
N LYS A 50 -1.96 2.15 6.07
CA LYS A 50 -2.77 3.27 6.55
C LYS A 50 -1.88 4.37 7.17
N ASP A 51 -0.99 3.99 8.07
CA ASP A 51 -0.09 4.94 8.75
C ASP A 51 0.79 5.69 7.74
N ARG A 52 1.27 5.00 6.70
CA ARG A 52 2.09 5.59 5.63
C ARG A 52 1.28 6.54 4.75
N TYR A 53 0.06 6.18 4.38
CA TYR A 53 -0.82 7.07 3.61
C TYR A 53 -1.19 8.35 4.36
N GLU A 54 -1.46 8.25 5.66
CA GLU A 54 -1.70 9.41 6.52
C GLU A 54 -0.43 10.28 6.65
N ALA A 55 0.71 9.67 6.99
CA ALA A 55 1.97 10.40 7.16
C ALA A 55 2.48 11.07 5.87
N PHE A 56 2.21 10.47 4.70
CA PHE A 56 2.58 11.03 3.39
C PHE A 56 1.54 12.02 2.85
N GLY A 57 0.43 12.24 3.57
CA GLY A 57 -0.62 13.17 3.16
C GLY A 57 -1.40 12.73 1.92
N THR A 58 -1.48 11.43 1.64
CA THR A 58 -2.25 10.91 0.50
C THR A 58 -3.73 10.69 0.85
N ALA A 59 -4.05 10.55 2.14
CA ALA A 59 -5.41 10.34 2.62
C ALA A 59 -6.37 11.43 2.11
N GLY A 60 -7.53 11.02 1.59
CA GLY A 60 -8.56 11.92 1.06
C GLY A 60 -8.32 12.47 -0.36
N ASN A 61 -7.19 12.16 -1.01
CA ASN A 61 -6.92 12.66 -2.37
C ASN A 61 -7.49 11.79 -3.49
N ALA A 62 -7.86 10.53 -3.21
CA ALA A 62 -8.35 9.60 -4.24
C ALA A 62 -9.56 10.13 -5.03
N GLY A 63 -10.55 10.71 -4.33
CA GLY A 63 -11.76 11.24 -4.97
C GLY A 63 -11.54 12.53 -5.79
N LYS A 64 -10.36 13.14 -5.70
CA LYS A 64 -10.00 14.34 -6.50
C LYS A 64 -9.42 13.97 -7.87
N ILE A 65 -9.07 12.70 -8.09
CA ILE A 65 -8.43 12.23 -9.30
C ILE A 65 -9.51 11.87 -10.33
N LYS A 66 -9.41 12.45 -11.53
CA LYS A 66 -10.14 11.98 -12.71
C LYS A 66 -9.20 11.05 -13.49
N PRO A 67 -9.46 9.73 -13.51
CA PRO A 67 -8.61 8.80 -14.25
C PRO A 67 -8.64 9.13 -15.74
N VAL A 68 -7.47 9.10 -16.37
CA VAL A 68 -7.31 9.23 -17.83
C VAL A 68 -6.92 7.87 -18.39
N THR A 69 -7.37 7.58 -19.60
CA THR A 69 -7.03 6.30 -20.24
C THR A 69 -5.60 6.31 -20.76
N LEU A 70 -5.05 5.12 -21.03
CA LEU A 70 -3.72 5.02 -21.64
C LEU A 70 -3.69 5.61 -23.06
N ALA A 71 -4.77 5.47 -23.84
CA ALA A 71 -4.87 6.07 -25.18
C ALA A 71 -4.82 7.60 -25.12
N GLU A 72 -5.60 8.21 -24.22
CA GLU A 72 -5.56 9.66 -24.00
C GLU A 72 -4.17 10.14 -23.54
N MET A 73 -3.48 9.36 -22.70
CA MET A 73 -2.11 9.68 -22.30
C MET A 73 -1.14 9.64 -23.48
N THR A 74 -1.27 8.66 -24.39
CA THR A 74 -0.48 8.59 -25.63
C THR A 74 -0.66 9.86 -26.47
N ASP A 75 -1.90 10.32 -26.66
CA ASP A 75 -2.18 11.54 -27.44
C ASP A 75 -1.56 12.79 -26.79
N ARG A 76 -1.58 12.87 -25.45
CA ARG A 76 -0.96 13.99 -24.70
C ARG A 76 0.55 14.04 -24.90
N TYR A 77 1.22 12.89 -24.91
CA TYR A 77 2.65 12.80 -25.23
C TYR A 77 2.94 13.17 -26.68
N ALA A 78 2.18 12.64 -27.64
CA ALA A 78 2.36 12.95 -29.06
C ALA A 78 2.18 14.45 -29.38
N ALA A 79 1.34 15.14 -28.61
CA ALA A 79 1.10 16.58 -28.72
C ALA A 79 2.11 17.46 -27.94
N GLY A 80 3.14 16.88 -27.30
CA GLY A 80 4.15 17.62 -26.51
C GLY A 80 3.62 18.26 -25.22
N LYS A 81 2.42 17.89 -24.75
CA LYS A 81 1.78 18.52 -23.58
C LYS A 81 2.40 18.13 -22.23
N LEU A 82 3.33 17.18 -22.24
CA LEU A 82 3.98 16.61 -21.04
C LEU A 82 5.51 16.72 -21.12
N ASP A 83 6.03 17.55 -22.02
CA ASP A 83 7.45 17.84 -22.11
C ASP A 83 7.94 18.53 -20.82
N PRO A 84 9.18 18.25 -20.38
CA PRO A 84 9.71 18.70 -19.09
C PRO A 84 9.92 20.22 -18.98
#